data_AF-A0A2N5CLS1-F1
#
_entry.id   AF-A0A2N5CLS1-F1
#
_cell.length_a   1.000
_cell.length_b   1.000
_cell.length_c   1.000
_cell.angle_alpha   90.00
_cell.angle_beta   90.00
_cell.angle_gamma   90.00
#
_symmetry.space_group_name_H-M   'P 1'
#
loop_
_entity.id
_entity.type
_entity.pdbx_description
1 polymer ?
#
loop_
_entity_poly.entity_id
_entity_poly.type
_entity_poly.pdbx_seq_one_letter_code
_entity_poly.pdbx_strand_id
1 'polypeptide(L)'
;MDDHGDDQQDEADALLARIMMIRDDWSAGRLTPGQVEAYRRLGRSVDRITREMDAAASIEAANALWRQGADLIKAYLAEHFAAPTRH
;
A
#
# COMPACT_ATOMS: atom_id res chain seq x y z
N MET A 1 -5.64 8.97 -25.82
CA MET A 1 -4.93 9.74 -24.78
C MET A 1 -5.15 8.95 -23.52
N ASP A 2 -4.15 8.14 -23.18
CA ASP A 2 -4.18 7.17 -22.10
C ASP A 2 -4.04 7.89 -20.75
N ASP A 3 -5.16 8.41 -20.27
CA ASP A 3 -5.33 9.11 -18.97
C ASP A 3 -5.04 8.17 -17.76
N HIS A 4 -5.01 6.85 -17.99
CA HIS A 4 -4.80 5.84 -16.96
C HIS A 4 -3.38 5.76 -16.38
N GLY A 5 -2.38 6.32 -17.06
CA GLY A 5 -0.99 6.31 -16.57
C GLY A 5 -0.78 7.26 -15.39
N ASP A 6 -1.36 8.46 -15.46
CA ASP A 6 -1.23 9.49 -14.42
C ASP A 6 -2.02 9.11 -13.15
N ASP A 7 -3.25 8.59 -13.28
CA ASP A 7 -4.04 8.15 -12.11
C ASP A 7 -3.35 7.05 -11.29
N GLN A 8 -2.73 6.07 -11.96
CA GLN A 8 -2.02 4.99 -11.26
C GLN A 8 -0.75 5.48 -10.57
N GLN A 9 -0.06 6.45 -11.18
CA GLN A 9 1.15 7.03 -10.63
C GLN A 9 0.83 7.91 -9.42
N ASP A 10 -0.18 8.76 -9.52
CA ASP A 10 -0.67 9.58 -8.40
C ASP A 10 -1.17 8.72 -7.23
N GLU A 11 -1.87 7.63 -7.52
CA GLU A 11 -2.32 6.68 -6.51
C GLU A 11 -1.14 5.97 -5.83
N ALA A 12 -0.14 5.53 -6.61
CA ALA A 12 1.05 4.90 -6.07
C ALA A 12 1.84 5.85 -5.16
N ASP A 13 1.98 7.12 -5.56
CA ASP A 13 2.66 8.15 -4.77
C ASP A 13 1.91 8.45 -3.47
N ALA A 14 0.57 8.54 -3.52
CA ALA A 14 -0.25 8.73 -2.33
C ALA A 14 -0.13 7.56 -1.34
N LEU A 15 -0.12 6.32 -1.85
CA LEU A 15 0.09 5.12 -1.04
C LEU A 15 1.51 5.09 -0.45
N LEU A 16 2.53 5.42 -1.24
CA LEU A 16 3.92 5.47 -0.79
C LEU A 16 4.11 6.49 0.32
N ALA A 17 3.57 7.71 0.15
CA ALA A 17 3.62 8.76 1.17
C ALA A 17 2.98 8.30 2.49
N ARG A 18 1.86 7.56 2.41
CA ARG A 18 1.18 7.04 3.59
C ARG A 18 1.95 5.92 4.27
N ILE A 19 2.57 5.03 3.51
CA ILE A 19 3.45 3.97 4.04
C ILE A 19 4.70 4.58 4.70
N MET A 20 5.28 5.63 4.10
CA MET A 20 6.41 6.35 4.70
C MET A 20 6.04 6.99 6.04
N MET A 21 4.88 7.65 6.13
CA MET A 21 4.39 8.22 7.39
C MET A 21 4.26 7.15 8.48
N ILE A 22 3.71 5.98 8.15
CA ILE A 22 3.57 4.87 9.11
C ILE A 22 4.93 4.30 9.52
N ARG A 23 5.88 4.24 8.57
CA ARG A 23 7.26 3.84 8.87
C ARG A 23 7.93 4.81 9.85
N ASP A 24 7.71 6.11 9.68
CA ASP A 24 8.23 7.13 10.59
C ASP A 24 7.60 6.99 11.98
N ASP A 25 6.29 6.75 12.06
CA ASP A 25 5.60 6.48 13.32
C ASP A 25 6.11 5.20 14.00
N TRP A 26 6.43 4.17 13.21
CA TRP A 26 7.04 2.94 13.71
C TRP A 26 8.43 3.22 14.29
N SER A 27 9.28 3.94 13.54
CA SER A 27 10.63 4.30 13.97
C SER A 27 10.63 5.23 15.18
N ALA A 28 9.62 6.07 15.33
CA ALA A 28 9.42 6.96 16.46
C ALA A 28 8.77 6.26 17.68
N GLY A 29 8.39 4.98 17.56
CA GLY A 29 7.72 4.23 18.63
C GLY A 29 6.29 4.72 18.92
N ARG A 30 5.66 5.42 17.97
CA ARG A 30 4.28 5.95 18.10
C ARG A 30 3.20 4.92 17.75
N LEU A 31 3.58 3.82 17.11
CA LEU A 31 2.65 2.73 16.80
C LEU A 31 2.35 1.86 18.02
N THR A 32 1.09 1.49 18.15
CA THR A 32 0.67 0.46 19.12
C THR A 32 1.19 -0.92 18.70
N PRO A 33 1.34 -1.89 19.62
CA PRO A 33 1.76 -3.25 19.28
C PRO A 33 0.90 -3.91 18.20
N GLY A 34 -0.42 -3.67 18.22
CA GLY A 34 -1.34 -4.16 17.18
C GLY A 34 -1.07 -3.54 15.81
N GLN A 35 -0.76 -2.24 15.76
CA GLN A 35 -0.36 -1.56 14.52
C GLN A 35 1.00 -2.04 14.00
N VAL A 36 1.95 -2.36 14.88
CA VAL A 36 3.25 -2.93 14.48
C VAL A 36 3.08 -4.31 13.86
N GLU A 37 2.25 -5.17 14.46
CA GLU A 37 1.93 -6.47 13.88
C GLU A 37 1.21 -6.31 12.53
N ALA A 38 0.27 -5.38 12.46
CA ALA A 38 -0.45 -5.07 11.24
C ALA A 38 0.51 -4.60 10.12
N TYR A 39 1.39 -3.65 10.41
CA TYR A 39 2.39 -3.15 9.47
C TYR A 39 3.31 -4.28 8.94
N ARG A 40 3.74 -5.19 9.81
CA ARG A 40 4.53 -6.37 9.41
C ARG A 40 3.75 -7.31 8.50
N ARG A 41 2.45 -7.51 8.77
CA ARG A 41 1.58 -8.35 7.93
C ARG A 41 1.38 -7.72 6.56
N LEU A 42 1.15 -6.40 6.51
CA LEU A 42 1.05 -5.64 5.27
C LEU A 42 2.33 -5.79 4.42
N GLY A 43 3.51 -5.61 5.03
CA GLY A 43 4.79 -5.77 4.34
C GLY A 43 4.97 -7.15 3.67
N ARG A 44 4.52 -8.23 4.31
CA ARG A 44 4.53 -9.58 3.71
C ARG A 44 3.56 -9.73 2.55
N SER A 45 2.36 -9.16 2.66
CA SER A 45 1.37 -9.19 1.58
C SER A 45 1.85 -8.40 0.36
N VAL A 46 2.42 -7.21 0.58
CA VAL A 46 2.97 -6.38 -0.50
C VAL A 46 4.14 -7.08 -1.19
N ASP A 47 5.11 -7.62 -0.42
CA ASP A 47 6.25 -8.37 -0.99
C ASP A 47 5.78 -9.54 -1.87
N ARG A 48 4.75 -10.26 -1.43
CA ARG A 48 4.14 -11.33 -2.23
C ARG A 48 3.57 -10.81 -3.55
N ILE A 49 2.76 -9.76 -3.51
CA ILE A 49 2.11 -9.19 -4.71
C ILE A 49 3.16 -8.64 -5.66
N THR A 50 4.20 -7.97 -5.16
CA THR A 50 5.31 -7.48 -5.98
C THR A 50 6.05 -8.61 -6.69
N ARG A 51 6.27 -9.75 -6.01
CA ARG A 51 6.86 -10.94 -6.66
C ARG A 51 5.94 -11.55 -7.71
N GLU A 52 4.64 -11.61 -7.43
CA GLU A 52 3.63 -12.09 -8.40
C GLU A 52 3.56 -11.16 -9.62
N MET A 53 3.70 -9.84 -9.43
CA MET A 53 3.78 -8.84 -10.51
C MET A 53 5.05 -8.99 -11.34
N ASP A 54 6.21 -9.16 -10.71
CA ASP A 54 7.50 -9.33 -11.40
C ASP A 54 7.53 -10.63 -12.22
N ALA A 55 6.85 -11.67 -11.74
CA ALA A 55 6.69 -12.95 -12.44
C ALA A 55 5.54 -12.95 -13.47
N ALA A 56 4.80 -11.86 -13.63
CA ALA A 56 3.63 -11.81 -14.50
C ALA A 56 4.04 -11.90 -15.98
N ALA A 57 3.37 -12.79 -16.72
CA ALA A 57 3.66 -13.03 -18.13
C ALA A 57 3.16 -11.92 -19.07
N SER A 58 2.35 -10.97 -18.58
CA SER A 58 1.79 -9.87 -19.37
C SER A 58 1.58 -8.61 -18.53
N ILE A 59 1.60 -7.46 -19.21
CA ILE A 59 1.32 -6.14 -18.62
C ILE A 59 -0.10 -6.09 -18.04
N GLU A 60 -1.07 -6.75 -18.69
CA GLU A 60 -2.45 -6.84 -18.16
C GLU A 60 -2.52 -7.60 -16.83
N ALA A 61 -1.77 -8.71 -16.71
CA ALA A 61 -1.69 -9.46 -15.46
C ALA A 61 -0.97 -8.65 -14.36
N ALA A 62 0.11 -7.95 -14.71
CA ALA A 62 0.79 -7.04 -13.78
C ALA A 62 -0.13 -5.91 -13.30
N ASN A 63 -0.93 -5.33 -14.20
CA ASN A 63 -1.91 -4.28 -13.85
C ASN A 63 -3.05 -4.80 -12.96
N ALA A 64 -3.54 -6.01 -13.20
CA ALA A 64 -4.55 -6.63 -12.34
C ALA A 64 -4.02 -6.88 -10.92
N LEU A 65 -2.78 -7.37 -10.82
CA LEU A 65 -2.09 -7.57 -9.55
C LEU A 65 -1.79 -6.24 -8.84
N TRP A 66 -1.41 -5.20 -9.60
CA TRP A 66 -1.24 -3.85 -9.05
C TRP A 66 -2.54 -3.34 -8.43
N ARG A 67 -3.67 -3.42 -9.14
CA ARG A 67 -4.98 -2.97 -8.62
C ARG A 67 -5.36 -3.73 -7.35
N GLN A 68 -5.18 -5.05 -7.36
CA GLN A 68 -5.42 -5.88 -6.19
C GLN A 68 -4.53 -5.50 -5.00
N GLY A 69 -3.25 -5.23 -5.25
CA GLY A 69 -2.30 -4.77 -4.22
C GLY A 69 -2.69 -3.41 -3.66
N ALA A 70 -3.04 -2.47 -4.52
CA ALA A 70 -3.46 -1.13 -4.12
C ALA A 70 -4.73 -1.16 -3.26
N ASP A 71 -5.76 -1.92 -3.67
CA ASP A 71 -6.99 -2.11 -2.89
C ASP A 71 -6.73 -2.77 -1.53
N LEU A 72 -5.87 -3.78 -1.49
CA LEU A 72 -5.47 -4.42 -0.25
C LEU A 72 -4.79 -3.42 0.69
N ILE A 73 -3.83 -2.63 0.18
CA ILE A 73 -3.14 -1.61 0.98
C ILE A 73 -4.14 -0.58 1.48
N LYS A 74 -5.01 -0.04 0.61
CA LYS A 74 -6.04 0.95 0.98
C LYS A 74 -6.95 0.44 2.09
N ALA A 75 -7.52 -0.75 1.94
CA ALA A 75 -8.39 -1.34 2.95
C ALA A 75 -7.66 -1.56 4.28
N TYR A 76 -6.43 -2.06 4.21
CA TYR A 76 -5.61 -2.33 5.39
C TYR A 76 -5.24 -1.07 6.16
N LEU A 77 -4.87 -0.01 5.43
CA LEU A 77 -4.58 1.31 5.99
C LEU A 77 -5.83 1.92 6.62
N ALA A 78 -6.99 1.80 5.99
CA ALA A 78 -8.25 2.30 6.55
C ALA A 78 -8.61 1.59 7.87
N GLU A 79 -8.39 0.28 7.96
CA GLU A 79 -8.73 -0.52 9.15
C GLU A 79 -7.80 -0.28 10.34
N HIS A 80 -6.49 -0.20 10.10
CA HIS A 80 -5.48 -0.18 11.18
C HIS A 80 -4.82 1.18 11.41
N PHE A 81 -4.88 2.07 10.41
CA PHE A 81 -4.23 3.37 10.39
C PHE A 81 -5.23 4.42 9.91
N ALA A 82 -6.36 4.51 10.61
CA ALA A 82 -7.39 5.51 10.34
C ALA A 82 -6.74 6.88 10.15
N ALA A 83 -7.08 7.55 9.05
CA ALA A 83 -6.62 8.92 8.86
C ALA A 83 -7.11 9.76 10.04
N PRO A 84 -6.25 10.63 10.61
CA PRO A 84 -6.73 11.56 11.62
C PRO A 84 -7.88 12.32 10.99
N THR A 85 -9.09 12.13 11.53
CA THR A 85 -10.27 12.89 11.12
C THR A 85 -9.94 14.34 11.39
N ARG A 86 -9.69 15.11 10.33
CA ARG A 86 -9.62 16.57 10.42
C ARG A 86 -10.97 17.03 10.97
N HIS A 87 -10.99 17.38 12.26
CA HIS A 87 -12.05 18.14 12.89
C HIS A 87 -11.88 19.62 12.56
#